data_AF-A0A7V8E2Z0-F1
#
_entry.id   AF-A0A7V8E2Z0-F1
#
_cell.length_a   1.000
_cell.length_b   1.000
_cell.length_c   1.000
_cell.angle_alpha   90.00
_cell.angle_beta   90.00
_cell.angle_gamma   90.00
#
_symmetry.space_group_name_H-M   'P 1'
#
loop_
_entity.id
_entity.type
_entity.pdbx_description
1 polymer ?
#
loop_
_entity_poly.entity_id
_entity_poly.type
_entity_poly.pdbx_seq_one_letter_code
_entity_poly.pdbx_strand_id
1 'polypeptide(L)' 'MTFFRKALERKVMTVPGEFFDVNPGKYRRNPSPYKKWMRFSFGPPKENVEMGLDRLEELLGSRGKTPGVGGKRVVGKR' A
#
# COMPACT_ATOMS: atom_id res chain seq x y z
N MET A 1 6.86 -10.24 3.16
CA MET A 1 7.33 -9.24 4.18
C MET A 1 8.23 -8.09 3.71
N THR A 2 9.13 -8.25 2.71
CA THR A 2 10.06 -7.15 2.31
C THR A 2 9.36 -5.84 1.95
N PHE A 3 8.32 -5.90 1.11
CA PHE A 3 7.56 -4.71 0.71
C PHE A 3 6.95 -3.96 1.89
N PHE A 4 6.34 -4.68 2.84
CA PHE A 4 5.77 -4.09 4.06
C PHE A 4 6.80 -3.31 4.87
N ARG A 5 7.99 -3.89 5.12
CA ARG A 5 9.06 -3.22 5.85
C ARG A 5 9.52 -1.95 5.14
N LYS A 6 9.65 -2.00 3.80
CA LYS A 6 10.02 -0.83 2.99
C LYS A 6 8.94 0.25 2.95
N ALA A 7 7.66 -0.13 2.93
CA ALA A 7 6.55 0.82 3.04
C ALA A 7 6.54 1.53 4.41
N LEU A 8 6.85 0.81 5.49
CA LEU A 8 6.97 1.40 6.83
C LEU A 8 8.09 2.44 6.92
N GLU A 9 9.24 2.24 6.26
CA GLU A 9 10.31 3.25 6.15
C GLU A 9 9.79 4.57 5.55
N ARG A 10 8.75 4.49 4.69
CA ARG A 10 8.07 5.65 4.07
C ARG A 10 6.83 6.10 4.84
N LYS A 11 6.62 5.62 6.07
CA LYS A 11 5.42 5.92 6.89
C LYS A 11 4.11 5.52 6.20
N VAL A 12 4.11 4.40 5.48
CA VAL A 12 2.90 3.78 4.93
C VAL A 12 2.69 2.41 5.57
N MET A 13 1.59 2.27 6.30
CA MET A 13 1.21 0.99 6.90
C MET A 13 0.36 0.19 5.90
N THR A 14 0.91 -0.90 5.39
CA THR A 14 0.19 -1.84 4.53
C THR A 14 -0.12 -3.13 5.30
N VAL A 15 -1.09 -3.93 4.83
CA VAL A 15 -1.43 -5.21 5.50
C VAL A 15 -1.17 -6.38 4.53
N PRO A 16 -0.07 -7.14 4.73
CA PRO A 16 0.28 -8.26 3.86
C PRO A 16 -0.82 -9.31 3.77
N GLY A 17 -1.07 -9.83 2.57
CA GLY A 17 -2.05 -10.90 2.34
C GLY A 17 -1.74 -12.18 3.13
N GLU A 18 -0.46 -12.42 3.43
CA GLU A 18 -0.01 -13.54 4.27
C GLU A 18 -0.69 -13.54 5.67
N PHE A 19 -1.15 -12.39 6.16
CA PHE A 19 -1.87 -12.30 7.45
C PHE A 19 -3.29 -12.88 7.40
N PHE A 20 -3.84 -13.07 6.20
CA PHE A 20 -5.15 -13.68 5.97
C PHE A 20 -5.04 -15.14 5.50
N ASP A 21 -3.83 -15.71 5.50
CA ASP A 21 -3.62 -17.10 5.09
C ASP A 21 -3.98 -18.08 6.20
N VAL A 22 -5.06 -18.84 5.98
CA VAL A 22 -5.47 -19.93 6.86
C VAL A 22 -4.65 -21.19 6.54
N ASN A 23 -3.66 -21.49 7.38
CA ASN A 23 -2.83 -22.70 7.30
C ASN A 23 -2.72 -23.40 8.67
N PRO A 24 -3.84 -23.92 9.22
CA PRO A 24 -3.84 -24.59 10.52
C PRO A 24 -2.89 -25.79 10.48
N GLY A 25 -2.13 -26.00 11.56
CA GLY A 25 -1.14 -27.08 11.64
C GLY A 25 0.06 -26.95 10.68
N LYS A 26 0.12 -25.88 9.87
CA LYS A 26 1.19 -25.63 8.88
C LYS A 26 1.39 -26.79 7.88
N TYR A 27 0.33 -27.51 7.52
CA TYR A 27 0.39 -28.62 6.57
C TYR A 27 0.88 -28.21 5.17
N ARG A 28 0.57 -26.97 4.76
CA ARG A 28 1.07 -26.44 3.49
C ARG A 28 2.56 -26.11 3.60
N ARG A 29 3.38 -26.81 2.80
CA ARG A 29 4.83 -26.59 2.68
C ARG A 29 5.19 -25.46 1.71
N ASN A 30 4.33 -25.23 0.72
CA ASN A 30 4.53 -24.15 -0.24
C ASN A 30 4.30 -22.77 0.43
N PRO A 31 4.95 -21.71 -0.08
CA PRO A 31 4.70 -20.35 0.40
C PRO A 31 3.21 -19.99 0.34
N SER A 32 2.80 -19.05 1.18
CA SER A 32 1.43 -18.53 1.18
C SER A 32 1.01 -18.13 -0.24
N PRO A 33 -0.18 -18.55 -0.73
CA PRO A 33 -0.70 -18.08 -2.01
C PRO A 33 -0.90 -16.55 -2.01
N TYR A 34 -1.03 -15.95 -0.82
CA TYR A 34 -1.24 -14.52 -0.63
C TYR A 34 0.05 -13.71 -0.51
N LYS A 35 1.23 -14.31 -0.72
CA LYS A 35 2.54 -13.65 -0.58
C LYS A 35 2.72 -12.39 -1.44
N LYS A 36 2.05 -12.33 -2.60
CA LYS A 36 2.08 -11.17 -3.52
C LYS A 36 0.93 -10.19 -3.30
N TRP A 37 0.04 -10.46 -2.35
CA TRP A 37 -1.18 -9.69 -2.13
C TRP A 37 -1.03 -8.73 -0.95
N MET A 38 -1.77 -7.62 -1.00
CA MET A 38 -1.79 -6.58 0.02
C MET A 38 -3.22 -6.05 0.16
N ARG A 39 -3.67 -5.81 1.39
CA ARG A 39 -4.96 -5.17 1.65
C ARG A 39 -4.79 -3.66 1.83
N PHE A 40 -5.58 -2.89 1.09
CA PHE A 40 -5.74 -1.45 1.29
C PHE A 40 -6.93 -1.15 2.19
N SER A 41 -6.79 -0.13 3.03
CA SER A 41 -7.90 0.46 3.78
C SER A 41 -8.12 1.88 3.32
N PHE A 42 -9.33 2.18 2.86
CA PHE A 42 -9.80 3.50 2.45
C PHE A 42 -10.71 4.13 3.53
N GLY A 43 -10.61 3.65 4.77
CA GLY A 43 -11.28 4.26 5.92
C GLY A 43 -10.70 5.62 6.38
N PRO A 44 -9.39 5.90 6.22
CA PRO A 44 -8.85 7.24 6.48
C PRO A 44 -9.41 8.30 5.51
N PRO A 45 -9.30 9.60 5.84
CA PRO A 45 -9.64 10.68 4.91
C PRO A 45 -8.94 10.53 3.55
N LYS A 46 -9.59 11.00 2.48
CA LYS A 46 -9.08 10.89 1.11
C LYS A 46 -7.65 11.42 0.97
N GLU A 47 -7.35 12.53 1.63
CA GLU A 47 -6.03 13.18 1.62
C GLU A 47 -4.95 12.26 2.19
N ASN A 48 -5.28 11.46 3.21
CA ASN A 48 -4.35 10.50 3.79
C ASN A 48 -4.12 9.30 2.85
N VAL A 49 -5.18 8.87 2.16
CA VAL A 49 -5.09 7.79 1.16
C VAL A 49 -4.19 8.23 0.00
N GLU A 50 -4.42 9.43 -0.56
CA GLU A 50 -3.60 9.99 -1.64
C GLU A 50 -2.13 10.11 -1.23
N MET A 51 -1.85 10.73 -0.09
CA MET A 51 -0.48 10.82 0.45
C MET A 51 0.18 9.44 0.63
N GLY A 52 -0.59 8.44 1.07
CA GLY A 52 -0.10 7.08 1.20
C GLY A 52 0.26 6.45 -0.14
N LEU A 53 -0.54 6.69 -1.17
CA LEU A 53 -0.29 6.21 -2.53
C LEU A 53 0.94 6.89 -3.16
N ASP A 54 1.09 8.21 -3.00
CA ASP A 54 2.27 8.95 -3.50
C ASP A 54 3.58 8.37 -2.94
N ARG A 55 3.61 8.05 -1.63
CA ARG A 55 4.77 7.42 -0.98
C ARG A 55 5.04 5.99 -1.46
N LEU A 56 4.00 5.27 -1.88
CA LEU A 56 4.18 3.95 -2.48
C LEU A 56 4.72 4.06 -3.91
N GLU A 57 4.31 5.08 -4.67
CA GLU A 57 4.91 5.40 -5.97
C GLU A 57 6.41 5.71 -5.82
N GLU A 58 6.79 6.55 -4.85
CA GLU A 58 8.21 6.81 -4.52
C GLU A 58 8.98 5.53 -4.19
N LEU A 59 8.37 4.60 -3.44
CA LEU A 59 8.98 3.33 -3.09
C LEU A 59 9.25 2.43 -4.31
N LEU A 60 8.33 2.40 -5.27
CA LEU A 60 8.46 1.58 -6.49
C LEU A 60 9.51 2.15 -7.46
N GLY A 61 9.89 3.41 -7.28
CA GLY A 61 10.75 4.15 -8.20
C GLY A 61 9.97 4.58 -9.44
N SER A 62 10.43 5.64 -10.10
CA SER A 62 9.78 6.22 -11.27
C SER A 62 9.89 5.30 -12.50
N ARG A 63 9.10 4.23 -12.55
CA ARG A 63 8.76 3.51 -13.78
C ARG A 63 7.27 3.66 -14.04
N GLY A 64 6.97 4.75 -14.75
CA GLY A 64 5.63 5.11 -15.22
C GLY A 64 5.08 6.28 -14.45
N LYS A 65 5.36 7.51 -14.91
CA LYS A 65 4.43 8.62 -14.68
C LYS A 65 3.13 8.23 -15.36
N THR A 66 2.19 7.62 -14.63
CA THR A 66 0.79 7.77 -15.03
C THR A 66 0.48 9.25 -14.82
N PRO A 67 0.00 10.00 -15.81
CA PRO A 67 -0.32 11.41 -15.61
C PRO A 67 -1.29 11.49 -14.44
N GLY A 68 -0.81 12.09 -13.35
CA GLY A 68 -1.60 12.29 -12.13
C GLY A 68 -2.91 12.95 -12.51
N VAL A 69 -4.02 12.40 -12.02
CA VAL A 69 -5.31 13.08 -12.10
C VAL A 69 -5.13 14.39 -11.33
N GLY A 70 -4.92 15.47 -12.09
CA GLY A 70 -4.68 16.80 -11.58
C GLY A 70 -5.90 17.34 -10.83
N GLY A 71 -6.03 16.97 -9.56
CA GLY A 71 -6.88 17.67 -8.62
C GLY A 71 -6.18 18.93 -8.17
N LYS A 72 -6.45 20.07 -8.83
CA LYS A 72 -6.07 21.39 -8.33
C LYS A 72 -6.48 21.49 -6.85
N ARG A 73 -5.50 21.62 -5.96
CA ARG A 73 -5.75 21.97 -4.56
C ARG A 73 -6.20 23.43 -4.54
N VAL A 74 -7.51 23.67 -4.65
CA VAL A 74 -8.09 24.99 -4.42
C VAL A 74 -8.13 25.21 -2.91
N VAL A 75 -7.07 25.84 -2.39
CA VAL A 75 -7.11 26.44 -1.06
C VAL A 75 -8.03 27.64 -1.15
N GLY A 76 -9.25 27.50 -0.66
CA GLY A 76 -10.18 28.60 -0.50
C GLY A 76 -9.59 29.64 0.47
N LYS A 77 -9.29 30.84 -0.06
CA LYS A 77 -9.21 32.04 0.77
C LYS A 77 -10.61 32.31 1.33
N ARG A 78 -10.74 32.25 2.64
CA ARG A 78 -11.70 33.09 3.36
C ARG A 78 -11.04 34.44 3.60
#